data_AF-A0A8I1IMC3-F1
#
_entry.id   AF-A0A8I1IMC3-F1
#
_cell.length_a   1.000
_cell.length_b   1.000
_cell.length_c   1.000
_cell.angle_alpha   90.00
_cell.angle_beta   90.00
_cell.angle_gamma   90.00
#
_symmetry.space_group_name_H-M   'P 1'
#
loop_
_entity.id
_entity.type
_entity.pdbx_description
1 polymer ?
#
loop_
_entity_poly.entity_id
_entity_poly.type
_entity_poly.pdbx_seq_one_letter_code
_entity_poly.pdbx_strand_id
1 'polypeptide(L)' 'TMAIAFTLIETAKLNNVDPQAWLTWVLGQIADHKITRLDELLPWRYAAQAA' A
#
# COMPACT_ATOMS: atom_id res chain seq x y z
N THR A 1 3.22 16.42 -3.02
CA THR A 1 4.66 16.72 -2.96
C THR A 1 5.45 15.45 -3.14
N MET A 2 6.71 15.50 -3.58
CA MET A 2 7.57 14.31 -3.69
C MET A 2 7.67 13.54 -2.36
N ALA A 3 7.57 14.24 -1.22
CA ALA A 3 7.62 13.65 0.11
C ALA A 3 6.59 12.54 0.34
N ILE A 4 5.34 12.70 -0.13
CA ILE A 4 4.28 11.70 0.07
C ILE A 4 4.63 10.39 -0.65
N ALA A 5 5.06 10.49 -1.91
CA ALA A 5 5.44 9.32 -2.70
C ALA A 5 6.63 8.57 -2.06
N PHE A 6 7.67 9.29 -1.63
CA PHE A 6 8.81 8.68 -0.95
C PHE A 6 8.43 8.03 0.37
N THR A 7 7.59 8.68 1.19
CA THR A 7 7.12 8.07 2.44
C THR A 7 6.37 6.77 2.20
N LEU A 8 5.51 6.69 1.18
CA LEU A 8 4.80 5.45 0.83
C LEU A 8 5.77 4.36 0.37
N ILE A 9 6.74 4.69 -0.49
CA ILE A 9 7.76 3.75 -0.96
C ILE A 9 8.58 3.19 0.21
N GLU A 10 9.07 4.06 1.10
CA GLU A 10 9.85 3.64 2.26
C GLU A 10 9.01 2.81 3.24
N THR A 11 7.72 3.12 3.40
CA THR A 11 6.81 2.31 4.24
C THR A 11 6.67 0.87 3.70
N ALA A 12 6.55 0.69 2.39
CA ALA A 12 6.47 -0.64 1.79
C ALA A 12 7.77 -1.43 2.01
N LYS A 13 8.93 -0.80 1.77
CA LYS A 13 10.24 -1.41 1.99
C LYS A 13 10.45 -1.84 3.45
N LEU A 14 10.08 -1.00 4.42
CA LEU A 14 10.20 -1.31 5.84
C LEU A 14 9.35 -2.52 6.26
N ASN A 15 8.33 -2.86 5.49
CA ASN A 15 7.47 -4.03 5.70
C ASN A 15 7.86 -5.24 4.83
N ASN A 16 9.02 -5.21 4.17
CA ASN A 16 9.48 -6.25 3.24
C ASN A 16 8.51 -6.51 2.07
N VAL A 17 7.83 -5.46 1.61
CA VAL A 17 6.88 -5.53 0.50
C VAL A 17 7.46 -4.81 -0.71
N ASP A 18 7.33 -5.41 -1.90
CA ASP A 18 7.68 -4.75 -3.15
C ASP A 18 6.81 -3.48 -3.34
N PRO A 19 7.41 -2.27 -3.39
CA PRO A 19 6.63 -1.03 -3.43
C PRO A 19 5.76 -0.91 -4.68
N GLN A 20 6.23 -1.42 -5.82
CA GLN A 20 5.51 -1.32 -7.08
C GLN A 20 4.28 -2.24 -7.08
N ALA A 21 4.42 -3.48 -6.64
CA ALA A 21 3.34 -4.44 -6.53
C ALA A 21 2.26 -3.96 -5.55
N TRP A 22 2.67 -3.46 -4.38
CA TRP A 22 1.73 -2.92 -3.40
C TRP A 22 1.00 -1.69 -3.90
N LEU A 23 1.69 -0.70 -4.49
CA LEU A 23 1.03 0.49 -5.02
C LEU A 23 0.08 0.14 -6.19
N THR A 24 0.46 -0.81 -7.04
CA THR A 24 -0.42 -1.29 -8.12
C THR A 24 -1.70 -1.90 -7.56
N TRP A 25 -1.57 -2.73 -6.52
CA TRP A 25 -2.71 -3.34 -5.84
C TRP A 25 -3.60 -2.29 -5.13
N VAL A 26 -3.01 -1.31 -4.45
CA VAL A 26 -3.75 -0.20 -3.82
C VAL A 26 -4.52 0.59 -4.88
N LEU A 27 -3.82 1.04 -5.94
CA LEU A 27 -4.43 1.85 -7.01
C LEU A 27 -5.53 1.10 -7.75
N GLY A 28 -5.45 -0.23 -7.85
CA GLY A 28 -6.46 -1.06 -8.49
C GLY A 28 -7.80 -1.15 -7.75
N GLN A 29 -7.86 -0.79 -6.46
CA GLN A 29 -9.09 -0.91 -5.66
C GLN A 29 -9.47 0.35 -4.88
N ILE A 30 -8.57 1.34 -4.78
CA ILE A 30 -8.79 2.54 -3.94
C ILE A 30 -10.03 3.35 -4.34
N ALA A 31 -10.44 3.29 -5.62
CA ALA A 31 -11.62 4.00 -6.11
C ALA A 31 -12.93 3.52 -5.46
N ASP A 32 -13.02 2.22 -5.18
CA ASP A 32 -14.20 1.60 -4.58
C ASP A 32 -14.01 1.30 -3.08
N HIS A 33 -12.86 1.68 -2.51
CA HIS A 33 -12.52 1.39 -1.12
C HIS A 33 -13.11 2.42 -0.16
N LYS A 34 -13.65 1.95 0.97
CA LYS A 34 -14.16 2.85 2.01
C LYS A 34 -13.02 3.65 2.63
N ILE A 35 -13.12 4.97 2.60
CA ILE A 35 -12.10 5.87 3.18
C ILE A 35 -11.84 5.62 4.68
N THR A 36 -12.82 5.09 5.41
CA THR A 36 -12.69 4.74 6.83
C THR A 36 -11.94 3.42 7.08
N ARG A 37 -11.56 2.70 6.02
CA ARG A 37 -10.88 1.39 6.08
C ARG A 37 -9.53 1.40 5.36
N LEU A 38 -8.90 2.57 5.22
CA LEU A 38 -7.61 2.71 4.53
C LEU A 38 -6.50 1.84 5.15
N ASP A 39 -6.62 1.48 6.43
CA ASP A 39 -5.71 0.56 7.12
C ASP A 39 -5.66 -0.83 6.46
N GLU A 40 -6.72 -1.24 5.77
CA GLU A 40 -6.77 -2.49 5.00
C GLU A 40 -5.89 -2.46 3.77
N LEU A 41 -5.52 -1.26 3.30
CA LEU A 41 -4.64 -1.07 2.15
C LEU A 41 -3.16 -0.96 2.54
N LEU A 42 -2.82 -1.13 3.82
CA LEU A 42 -1.43 -1.00 4.29
C LEU A 42 -0.56 -2.20 3.84
N PRO A 43 0.77 -2.01 3.71
CA PRO A 43 1.64 -3.02 3.09
C PRO A 43 1.58 -4.40 3.76
N TRP A 44 1.47 -4.47 5.08
CA TRP A 44 1.40 -5.74 5.81
C TRP A 44 0.09 -6.50 5.58
N ARG A 45 -1.00 -5.80 5.22
CA ARG A 45 -2.27 -6.44 4.85
C ARG A 45 -2.15 -7.08 3.47
N TYR A 46 -1.51 -6.37 2.53
CA TYR A 46 -1.13 -6.93 1.24
C TYR A 46 -0.21 -8.15 1.38
N ALA A 47 0.83 -8.08 2.22
CA ALA A 47 1.74 -9.19 2.47
C ALA A 47 1.01 -10.43 3.04
N ALA A 48 0.11 -10.23 4.00
CA ALA A 48 -0.69 -11.31 4.59
C ALA A 48 -1.68 -11.94 3.60
N GLN A 49 -2.13 -11.18 2.59
CA GLN A 49 -3.02 -11.66 1.52
C GLN A 49 -2.25 -12.44 0.44
N ALA A 50 -0.98 -12.11 0.22
CA ALA A 50 -0.12 -12.72 -0.79
C ALA A 50 0.60 -14.00 -0.33
N ALA A 51 0.54 -14.31 0.97
CA ALA A 51 1.04 -15.55 1.58
C ALA A 51 0.01 -16.68 1.45
#